data_AF-X0U8B9-F1
#
_entry.id   AF-X0U8B9-F1
#
_cell.length_a   1.000
_cell.length_b   1.000
_cell.length_c   1.000
_cell.angle_alpha   90.00
_cell.angle_beta   90.00
_cell.angle_gamma   90.00
#
_symmetry.space_group_name_H-M   'P 1'
#
loop_
_entity.id
_entity.type
_entity.pdbx_description
1 polymer ?
#
loop_
_entity_poly.entity_id
_entity_poly.type
_entity_poly.pdbx_seq_one_letter_code
_entity_poly.pdbx_strand_id
1 'polypeptide(L)'
;MRGAAMMPRGTAFIFGGSDGAMEVSFFLDESALIGLAGPSSSEASLLESFDQNRERILRTARKVYERRRKGSYDLFASDFC
;
A
#
# COMPACT_ATOMS: atom_id res chain seq x y z
N MET A 1 11.63 4.73 -3.79
CA MET A 1 10.46 3.94 -4.19
C MET A 1 10.15 4.13 -5.67
N ARG A 2 10.61 3.20 -6.52
CA ARG A 2 10.32 3.14 -7.96
C ARG A 2 9.79 1.74 -8.26
N GLY A 3 8.53 1.64 -8.69
CA GLY A 3 7.88 0.35 -8.99
C GLY A 3 7.11 -0.23 -7.80
N ALA A 4 5.88 -0.69 -8.06
CA ALA A 4 5.07 -1.44 -7.11
C ALA A 4 4.23 -2.49 -7.83
N ALA A 5 4.39 -3.75 -7.44
CA ALA A 5 3.63 -4.88 -7.94
C ALA A 5 2.69 -5.36 -6.84
N MET A 6 1.38 -5.41 -7.12
CA MET A 6 0.35 -5.80 -6.16
C MET A 6 0.14 -7.32 -6.19
N MET A 7 0.18 -7.96 -5.02
CA MET A 7 -0.22 -9.35 -4.83
C MET A 7 -1.33 -9.44 -3.77
N PRO A 8 -2.53 -9.95 -4.11
CA PRO A 8 -3.57 -10.19 -3.13
C PRO A 8 -3.18 -11.36 -2.21
N ARG A 9 -3.27 -11.17 -0.89
CA ARG A 9 -3.20 -12.25 0.10
C ARG A 9 -4.36 -12.12 1.09
N GLY A 10 -5.47 -12.79 0.80
CA GLY A 10 -6.68 -12.67 1.62
C GLY A 10 -7.30 -11.26 1.49
N THR A 11 -7.56 -10.59 2.62
CA THR A 11 -8.10 -9.22 2.69
C THR A 11 -7.00 -8.14 2.76
N ALA A 12 -5.79 -8.46 2.31
CA ALA A 12 -4.65 -7.53 2.37
C ALA A 12 -3.90 -7.48 1.04
N PHE A 13 -3.38 -6.30 0.73
CA PHE A 13 -2.67 -6.03 -0.52
C PHE A 13 -1.18 -5.85 -0.22
N ILE A 14 -0.34 -6.70 -0.81
CA ILE A 14 1.12 -6.55 -0.70
C ILE A 14 1.60 -5.80 -1.92
N PHE A 15 2.36 -4.72 -1.72
CA PHE A 15 3.08 -4.09 -2.81
C PHE A 15 4.56 -3.92 -2.50
N GLY A 16 5.39 -4.19 -3.51
CA GLY A 16 6.83 -3.93 -3.45
C GLY A 16 7.15 -2.45 -3.63
N GLY A 17 8.24 -1.99 -3.03
CA GLY A 17 8.87 -0.71 -3.36
C GLY A 17 10.38 -0.89 -3.45
N SER A 18 10.98 -0.47 -4.56
CA SER A 18 12.45 -0.48 -4.69
C SER A 18 13.07 0.84 -4.23
N ASP A 19 14.06 0.73 -3.34
CA ASP A 19 14.95 1.82 -2.91
C ASP A 19 16.41 1.40 -3.15
N GLY A 20 16.95 1.73 -4.33
CA GLY A 20 18.26 1.22 -4.75
C GLY A 20 18.25 -0.30 -4.94
N ALA A 21 19.11 -1.02 -4.22
CA ALA A 21 19.20 -2.49 -4.26
C ALA A 21 18.24 -3.20 -3.28
N MET A 22 17.48 -2.45 -2.47
CA MET A 22 16.62 -3.01 -1.44
C MET A 22 15.18 -3.11 -1.94
N GLU A 23 14.64 -4.32 -1.96
CA GLU A 23 13.20 -4.54 -2.11
C GLU A 23 12.53 -4.43 -0.73
N VAL A 24 11.50 -3.60 -0.66
CA VAL A 24 10.74 -3.38 0.57
C VAL A 24 9.30 -3.78 0.33
N SER A 25 8.76 -4.63 1.20
CA SER A 25 7.37 -5.07 1.12
C SER A 25 6.47 -4.25 2.04
N PHE A 26 5.41 -3.69 1.47
CA PHE A 26 4.36 -2.99 2.20
C PHE A 26 3.07 -3.81 2.16
N PHE A 27 2.43 -3.92 3.32
CA PHE A 27 1.12 -4.51 3.49
C PHE A 27 0.12 -3.37 3.65
N LEU A 28 -0.85 -3.28 2.75
CA LEU A 28 -1.96 -2.36 2.82
C LEU A 28 -3.20 -3.13 3.28
N ASP A 29 -3.75 -2.70 4.41
CA ASP A 29 -5.00 -3.23 4.93
C ASP A 29 -6.18 -2.82 4.03
N GLU A 30 -7.12 -3.74 3.77
CA GLU A 30 -8.31 -3.43 2.96
C GLU A 30 -9.13 -2.28 3.57
N SER A 31 -9.23 -2.18 4.89
CA SER A 31 -9.94 -1.08 5.56
C SER A 31 -9.27 0.28 5.29
N ALA A 32 -7.94 0.30 5.09
CA ALA A 32 -7.22 1.51 4.70
C ALA A 32 -7.60 1.95 3.28
N LEU A 33 -7.71 0.99 2.36
CA LEU A 33 -8.13 1.27 0.99
C LEU A 33 -9.61 1.67 0.91
N ILE A 34 -10.47 1.01 1.69
CA ILE A 34 -11.90 1.37 1.82
C ILE A 34 -12.05 2.77 2.42
N GLY A 35 -11.26 3.13 3.43
CA GLY A 35 -11.26 4.49 3.98
C GLY A 35 -10.79 5.55 2.98
N LEU A 36 -9.95 5.16 2.01
CA LEU A 36 -9.35 6.06 1.03
C LEU A 36 -10.22 6.25 -0.22
N ALA A 37 -10.83 5.18 -0.72
CA ALA A 37 -11.54 5.13 -2.01
C ALA A 37 -13.03 4.76 -1.88
N GLY A 38 -13.48 4.33 -0.70
CA GLY A 38 -14.82 3.82 -0.47
C GLY A 38 -14.94 2.30 -0.61
N PRO A 39 -16.11 1.73 -0.29
CA PRO A 39 -16.34 0.29 -0.40
C PRO A 39 -16.22 -0.17 -1.85
N SER A 40 -15.49 -1.26 -2.07
CA SER A 40 -15.35 -1.88 -3.38
C SER A 40 -16.18 -3.16 -3.46
N SER A 41 -16.83 -3.39 -4.61
CA SER A 41 -17.70 -4.55 -4.82
C SER A 41 -16.98 -5.76 -5.44
N SER A 42 -15.73 -5.60 -5.86
CA SER A 42 -14.94 -6.63 -6.55
C SER A 42 -13.44 -6.40 -6.37
N GLU A 43 -12.65 -7.46 -6.49
CA GLU A 43 -11.18 -7.37 -6.50
C GLU A 43 -10.66 -6.42 -7.59
N ALA A 44 -11.31 -6.40 -8.75
CA ALA A 44 -10.95 -5.48 -9.83
C ALA A 44 -11.16 -4.00 -9.42
N SER A 45 -12.24 -3.71 -8.68
CA SER A 45 -12.50 -2.36 -8.16
C SER A 45 -11.52 -1.97 -7.06
N LEU A 46 -11.04 -2.94 -6.27
CA LEU A 46 -9.97 -2.72 -5.28
C LEU A 46 -8.64 -2.40 -5.98
N LEU A 47 -8.29 -3.14 -7.03
CA LEU A 47 -7.08 -2.85 -7.83
C LEU A 47 -7.17 -1.48 -8.51
N GLU A 48 -8.31 -1.13 -9.09
CA GLU A 48 -8.52 0.21 -9.68
C GLU A 48 -8.43 1.31 -8.62
N SER A 49 -9.04 1.12 -7.46
CA SER A 49 -8.96 2.05 -6.32
C SER A 49 -7.52 2.24 -5.86
N PHE A 50 -6.73 1.15 -5.82
CA PHE A 50 -5.31 1.21 -5.50
C PHE A 50 -4.55 2.04 -6.54
N ASP A 51 -4.74 1.78 -7.83
CA ASP A 51 -4.04 2.49 -8.89
C ASP A 51 -4.41 3.99 -8.94
N GLN A 52 -5.68 4.33 -8.73
CA GLN A 52 -6.13 5.73 -8.60
C GLN A 52 -5.49 6.46 -7.42
N ASN A 53 -5.20 5.74 -6.33
CA ASN A 53 -4.62 6.30 -5.10
C ASN A 53 -3.11 6.05 -4.94
N ARG A 54 -2.47 5.51 -5.97
CA ARG A 54 -1.10 5.00 -5.92
C ARG A 54 -0.09 6.03 -5.43
N GLU A 55 -0.16 7.27 -5.90
CA GLU A 55 0.75 8.33 -5.46
C GLU A 55 0.61 8.64 -3.96
N ARG A 56 -0.61 8.59 -3.43
CA ARG A 56 -0.92 8.88 -2.03
C ARG A 56 -0.43 7.72 -1.15
N ILE A 57 -0.66 6.48 -1.58
CA ILE A 57 -0.13 5.26 -0.95
C ILE A 57 1.39 5.27 -0.91
N LEU A 58 2.05 5.54 -2.04
CA LEU A 58 3.52 5.61 -2.11
C LEU A 58 4.10 6.72 -1.22
N ARG A 59 3.43 7.88 -1.14
CA ARG A 59 3.85 8.97 -0.25
C ARG A 59 3.78 8.56 1.22
N THR A 60 2.69 7.91 1.63
CA THR A 60 2.53 7.40 2.99
C THR A 60 3.51 6.28 3.30
N ALA A 61 3.70 5.34 2.37
CA ALA A 61 4.68 4.26 2.46
C ALA A 61 6.09 4.80 2.70
N ARG A 62 6.49 5.85 1.96
CA ARG A 62 7.78 6.52 2.17
C ARG A 62 7.89 7.12 3.57
N LYS A 63 6.86 7.80 4.07
CA LYS A 63 6.88 8.35 5.44
C LYS A 63 7.04 7.25 6.51
N VAL A 64 6.35 6.13 6.35
CA VAL A 64 6.42 5.00 7.29
C VAL A 64 7.80 4.33 7.21
N TYR A 65 8.33 4.15 6.00
CA TYR A 65 9.68 3.64 5.74
C TYR A 65 10.78 4.54 6.31
N GLU A 66 10.69 5.86 6.17
CA GLU A 66 11.67 6.80 6.73
C GLU A 66 11.65 6.80 8.27
N ARG A 67 10.50 6.50 8.89
CA ARG A 67 10.34 6.50 10.34
C ARG A 67 10.91 5.26 11.03
N ARG A 68 10.93 4.10 10.36
CA ARG A 68 11.40 2.84 10.94
C ARG A 68 12.14 2.05 9.88
N ARG A 69 13.29 1.44 10.19
CA ARG A 69 13.92 0.44 9.31
C ARG A 69 13.51 -0.96 9.73
N LYS A 70 12.51 -1.53 9.06
CA LYS A 70 12.02 -2.91 9.22
C LYS A 70 11.98 -3.64 7.87
N GLY A 71 11.95 -4.97 7.91
CA GLY A 71 11.85 -5.82 6.71
C GLY A 71 10.46 -5.82 6.06
N SER A 72 9.42 -5.42 6.80
CA SER A 72 8.05 -5.23 6.30
C SER A 72 7.38 -4.04 6.99
N TYR A 73 6.43 -3.44 6.30
CA TYR A 73 5.67 -2.28 6.79
C TYR A 73 4.17 -2.48 6.56
N ASP A 74 3.40 -2.28 7.61
CA ASP A 74 1.94 -2.27 7.53
C ASP A 74 1.45 -0.82 7.40
N LEU A 75 0.55 -0.58 6.45
CA LEU A 75 -0.13 0.68 6.22
C LEU A 75 -1.59 0.54 6.64
N PHE A 76 -1.96 1.27 7.69
CA PHE A 76 -3.31 1.30 8.24
C PHE A 76 -4.05 2.55 7.80
N ALA A 77 -5.38 2.57 7.93
CA ALA A 77 -6.20 3.75 7.64
C ALA A 77 -5.68 5.01 8.37
N SER A 78 -5.20 4.85 9.60
CA SER A 78 -4.62 5.91 10.42
C SER A 78 -3.38 6.58 9.81
N ASP A 79 -2.66 5.91 8.91
CA ASP A 79 -1.48 6.48 8.24
C ASP A 79 -1.86 7.45 7.09
N PHE A 80 -3.14 7.47 6.70
CA PHE A 80 -3.68 8.30 5.61
C PHE A 80 -4.45 9.54 6.09
N CYS A 81 -4.58 9.73 7.40
CA CYS A 81 -5.12 10.94 8.03
C CYS A 81 -4.19 12.15 7.91
#